data_AF-A0A2M9PEH7-F1
#
_entry.id   AF-A0A2M9PEH7-F1
#
_cell.length_a   1.000
_cell.length_b   1.000
_cell.length_c   1.000
_cell.angle_alpha   90.00
_cell.angle_beta   90.00
_cell.angle_gamma   90.00
#
_symmetry.space_group_name_H-M   'P 1'
#
loop_
_entity.id
_entity.type
_entity.pdbx_description
1 polymer ?
#
loop_
_entity_poly.entity_id
_entity_poly.type
_entity_poly.pdbx_seq_one_letter_code
_entity_poly.pdbx_strand_id
1 'polypeptide(L)' 'MRRMIDGEITGTIGRIVLDRPEAHNALDQAAMRALRGLLEDWTGRDLRAVILTGRGRSFCAGASLGD' A
#
# COMPACT_ATOMS: atom_id res chain seq x y z
N MET A 1 -13.54 -7.59 7.08
CA MET A 1 -12.23 -7.12 7.59
C MET A 1 -11.67 -6.11 6.62
N ARG A 2 -11.25 -4.93 7.10
CA ARG A 2 -10.60 -3.92 6.26
C ARG A 2 -9.18 -4.39 5.94
N ARG A 3 -8.77 -4.35 4.67
CA ARG A 3 -7.38 -4.66 4.28
C ARG A 3 -6.51 -3.44 4.59
N MET A 4 -5.26 -3.66 4.99
CA MET A 4 -4.32 -2.57 5.27
C MET A 4 -3.80 -1.91 3.98
N ILE A 5 -3.74 -2.66 2.89
CA ILE A 5 -3.25 -2.20 1.59
C ILE A 5 -4.43 -2.16 0.62
N ASP A 6 -4.78 -0.96 0.17
CA ASP A 6 -5.78 -0.74 -0.88
C ASP A 6 -5.09 -0.27 -2.16
N GLY A 7 -5.55 -0.75 -3.31
CA GLY A 7 -5.00 -0.41 -4.62
C GLY A 7 -6.10 -0.19 -5.65
N GLU A 8 -5.98 0.89 -6.43
CA GLU A 8 -6.84 1.16 -7.57
C GLU A 8 -6.04 1.68 -8.76
N ILE A 9 -6.54 1.47 -9.96
CA ILE A 9 -5.96 2.05 -11.19
C ILE A 9 -7.00 3.00 -11.78
N THR A 10 -6.58 4.23 -12.08
CA THR A 10 -7.39 5.23 -12.80
C THR A 10 -6.60 5.69 -14.03
N GLY A 11 -7.07 5.33 -15.22
CA GLY A 11 -6.31 5.53 -16.45
C GLY A 11 -4.96 4.81 -16.39
N THR A 12 -3.87 5.55 -16.60
CA THR A 12 -2.49 5.02 -16.54
C THR A 12 -1.82 5.25 -15.18
N ILE A 13 -2.57 5.55 -14.11
CA ILE A 13 -2.03 5.83 -12.79
C ILE A 13 -2.56 4.80 -11.79
N GLY A 14 -1.64 4.09 -11.13
CA GLY A 14 -1.96 3.24 -9.99
C GLY A 14 -1.87 4.02 -8.69
N ARG A 15 -2.84 3.88 -7.78
CA ARG A 15 -2.83 4.49 -6.46
C ARG A 15 -2.93 3.43 -5.39
N ILE A 16 -1.94 3.40 -4.50
CA ILE A 16 -1.83 2.48 -3.37
C ILE A 16 -1.93 3.28 -2.07
N VAL A 17 -2.79 2.85 -1.16
CA VAL A 17 -3.01 3.49 0.15
C VAL A 17 -2.68 2.52 1.28
N LEU A 18 -1.80 2.94 2.18
CA LEU A 18 -1.56 2.30 3.47
C LEU A 18 -2.63 2.76 4.46
N ASP A 19 -3.38 1.85 5.08
CA ASP A 19 -4.60 2.16 5.84
C ASP A 19 -4.59 1.60 7.28
N ARG A 20 -3.49 1.89 8.00
CA ARG A 20 -3.32 1.62 9.44
C ARG A 20 -2.89 2.90 10.19
N PRO A 21 -3.68 4.00 10.10
CA PRO A 21 -3.28 5.32 10.58
C PRO A 21 -2.97 5.35 12.09
N GLU A 22 -3.67 4.55 12.88
CA GLU A 22 -3.49 4.40 14.33
C GLU A 22 -2.09 3.87 14.71
N ALA A 23 -1.41 3.18 13.80
CA ALA A 23 -0.04 2.69 13.98
C ALA A 23 0.93 3.40 13.01
N HIS A 24 0.63 4.63 12.63
CA HIS A 24 1.42 5.43 11.67
C HIS A 24 1.73 4.68 10.36
N ASN A 25 0.81 3.81 9.92
CA ASN A 25 0.96 2.97 8.73
C ASN A 25 2.23 2.09 8.73
N ALA A 26 2.75 1.71 9.90
CA ALA A 26 3.85 0.74 9.99
C ALA A 26 3.48 -0.58 9.29
N LEU A 27 4.43 -1.17 8.57
CA LEU A 27 4.24 -2.34 7.71
C LEU A 27 4.63 -3.63 8.44
N ASP A 28 3.66 -4.51 8.66
CA ASP A 28 3.90 -5.90 9.09
C ASP A 28 4.15 -6.82 7.88
N GLN A 29 4.52 -8.07 8.15
CA GLN A 29 4.78 -9.08 7.13
C GLN A 29 3.57 -9.34 6.22
N ALA A 30 2.35 -9.27 6.74
CA ALA A 30 1.14 -9.49 5.94
C ALA A 30 0.91 -8.31 4.97
N ALA A 31 1.11 -7.08 5.44
CA ALA A 31 1.02 -5.86 4.65
C ALA A 31 2.11 -5.80 3.56
N MET A 32 3.34 -6.20 3.89
CA MET A 32 4.43 -6.30 2.93
C MET A 32 4.12 -7.31 1.81
N ARG A 33 3.56 -8.48 2.16
CA ARG A 33 3.10 -9.47 1.17
C ARG A 33 1.95 -8.94 0.31
N ALA A 34 0.98 -8.24 0.92
CA ALA A 34 -0.15 -7.67 0.19
C ALA A 34 0.29 -6.57 -0.79
N LEU A 35 1.20 -5.68 -0.37
CA LEU A 35 1.78 -4.64 -1.24
C LEU A 35 2.54 -5.25 -2.42
N ARG A 36 3.35 -6.27 -2.16
CA ARG A 36 4.05 -7.02 -3.22
C ARG A 36 3.08 -7.64 -4.21
N GLY A 37 2.09 -8.40 -3.72
CA GLY A 37 1.10 -9.06 -4.59
C GLY A 37 0.33 -8.06 -5.46
N LEU A 38 -0.06 -6.91 -4.89
CA LEU A 38 -0.74 -5.85 -5.63
C LEU A 38 0.13 -5.29 -6.77
N LEU A 39 1.42 -5.06 -6.51
CA LEU A 39 2.35 -4.57 -7.54
C LEU A 39 2.61 -5.63 -8.62
N GLU A 40 2.72 -6.90 -8.22
CA GLU A 40 2.85 -8.05 -9.14
C GLU A 40 1.62 -8.14 -10.05
N ASP A 41 0.40 -8.02 -9.51
CA ASP A 41 -0.88 -7.99 -10.25
C ASP A 41 -0.99 -6.80 -11.24
N TRP A 42 -0.17 -5.77 -11.05
CA TRP A 42 -0.10 -4.60 -11.92
C TRP A 42 0.99 -4.70 -12.99
N THR A 43 1.83 -5.73 -12.92
CA THR A 43 2.86 -5.98 -13.93
C THR A 43 2.23 -6.16 -15.31
N GLY A 44 2.77 -5.49 -16.33
CA GLY A 44 2.30 -5.57 -17.71
C GLY A 44 1.07 -4.70 -18.02
N ARG A 45 0.50 -3.98 -17.04
CA ARG A 45 -0.51 -2.96 -17.28
C ARG A 45 0.13 -1.69 -17.84
N ASP A 46 -0.63 -0.89 -18.58
CA ASP A 46 -0.20 0.41 -19.10
C ASP A 46 -0.22 1.48 -17.98
N LEU A 47 0.63 1.30 -16.98
CA LEU A 47 0.84 2.26 -15.90
C LEU A 47 2.05 3.14 -16.21
N ARG A 48 1.85 4.45 -16.17
CA ARG A 48 2.91 5.46 -16.30
C ARG A 48 3.47 5.92 -14.96
N ALA A 49 2.70 5.78 -13.88
CA ALA A 49 3.15 6.08 -12.53
C ALA A 49 2.34 5.30 -11.49
N VAL A 50 2.96 5.10 -10.32
CA VAL A 50 2.31 4.60 -9.12
C VAL A 50 2.47 5.64 -8.02
N ILE A 51 1.34 6.02 -7.41
CA ILE A 51 1.31 6.85 -6.20
C ILE A 51 1.16 5.91 -5.01
N LEU A 52 2.15 5.91 -4.13
CA LEU A 52 2.08 5.24 -2.84
C LEU A 52 1.90 6.30 -1.74
N THR A 53 0.82 6.20 -0.97
CA THR A 53 0.52 7.16 0.10
C THR A 53 -0.08 6.49 1.32
N GLY A 54 -0.11 7.20 2.46
CA GLY A 54 -0.70 6.72 3.71
C GLY A 54 -1.99 7.46 4.03
N ARG A 55 -2.99 6.75 4.58
CA ARG A 55 -4.16 7.41 5.17
C ARG A 55 -3.77 8.04 6.50
N GLY A 56 -4.38 9.18 6.81
CA GLY A 56 -4.17 9.88 8.08
C GLY A 56 -2.94 10.79 8.06
N ARG A 57 -2.36 11.03 9.25
CA ARG A 57 -1.32 12.05 9.47
C ARG A 57 0.07 11.67 8.95
N SER A 58 0.34 10.38 8.80
CA SER A 58 1.69 9.87 8.52
C SER A 58 1.70 9.03 7.24
N PHE A 59 2.82 9.05 6.51
CA PHE A 59 3.01 8.17 5.37
C PHE A 59 3.18 6.71 5.82
N CYS A 60 4.32 6.39 6.45
CA CYS A 60 4.67 5.06 6.97
C CYS A 60 5.77 5.23 8.03
N ALA A 61 5.60 4.61 9.20
CA ALA A 61 6.60 4.59 10.27
C ALA A 61 7.71 3.54 10.09
N GLY A 62 7.68 2.77 8.99
CA GLY A 62 8.65 1.71 8.70
C GLY A 62 8.12 0.33 9.07
N ALA A 63 9.03 -0.60 9.36
CA ALA A 63 8.68 -1.97 9.74
C ALA A 63 7.97 -2.00 11.11
N SER A 64 6.91 -2.79 11.20
CA SER A 64 6.30 -3.18 12.47
C SER A 64 7.26 -4.11 13.22
N LEU A 65 7.63 -3.75 14.46
CA LEU A 65 8.58 -4.53 15.28
C LEU A 65 7.88 -5.53 16.22
N GLY A 66 6.57 -5.75 16.05
CA GLY A 66 5.74 -6.60 16.92
C GLY A 66 5.11 -7.79 16.21
N ASP A 67 5.73 -8.24 15.12
CA ASP A 67 5.31 -9.40 14.34
C ASP A 67 5.82 -10.72 14.95
#